data_AF-A0A2V5LYG0-F1
#
_entry.id   AF-A0A2V5LYG0-F1
#
_cell.length_a   1.000
_cell.length_b   1.000
_cell.length_c   1.000
_cell.angle_alpha   90.00
_cell.angle_beta   90.00
_cell.angle_gamma   90.00
#
_symmetry.space_group_name_H-M   'P 1'
#
loop_
_entity.id
_entity.type
_entity.pdbx_description
1 polymer ?
#
loop_
_entity_poly.entity_id
_entity_poly.type
_entity_poly.pdbx_seq_one_letter_code
_entity_poly.pdbx_strand_id
1 'polypeptide(L)'
;TMADLERVFLFAFKATNPFPGYLKPEPHVVTGPFSLGGTNITPLPVPHGKSEVNGYLLSRAGRNLVAYLSDCSAVPNDIAQKIRGVECLVIDALREKPHPTHLSVAQALEVATRVQPKETYFIHIAHELAQSFEQNLPPHTHIAYDGLKLSF
;
A
#
# COMPACT_ATOMS: atom_id res chain seq x y z
N THR A 1 16.41 -2.18 -3.87
CA THR A 1 17.09 -0.96 -3.40
C THR A 1 17.39 -0.03 -4.57
N MET A 2 17.91 1.19 -4.36
CA MET A 2 18.36 2.03 -5.48
C MET A 2 19.46 1.35 -6.31
N ALA A 3 20.39 0.65 -5.66
CA ALA A 3 21.42 -0.13 -6.36
C ALA A 3 20.82 -1.20 -7.29
N ASP A 4 19.73 -1.87 -6.87
CA ASP A 4 19.04 -2.83 -7.73
C ASP A 4 18.33 -2.17 -8.91
N LEU A 5 17.69 -1.01 -8.68
CA LEU A 5 17.03 -0.26 -9.75
C LEU A 5 18.03 0.25 -10.78
N GLU A 6 19.17 0.81 -10.36
CA GLU A 6 20.24 1.27 -11.26
C GLU A 6 20.85 0.11 -12.05
N ARG A 7 21.01 -1.06 -11.42
CA ARG A 7 21.52 -2.27 -12.07
C ARG A 7 20.55 -2.83 -13.11
N VAL A 8 19.27 -2.94 -12.78
CA VAL A 8 18.24 -3.55 -13.65
C VAL A 8 17.80 -2.59 -14.75
N PHE A 9 17.59 -1.31 -14.40
CA PHE A 9 17.12 -0.26 -15.30
C PHE A 9 18.26 0.68 -15.69
N LEU A 10 19.41 0.10 -16.08
CA LEU A 10 20.61 0.85 -16.44
C LEU A 10 20.33 1.98 -17.43
N PHE A 11 19.42 1.76 -18.38
CA PHE A 11 19.02 2.73 -19.39
C PHE A 11 18.39 4.00 -18.80
N ALA A 12 17.68 3.89 -17.67
CA ALA A 12 17.01 5.00 -16.99
C ALA A 12 17.96 5.78 -16.07
N PHE A 13 19.01 5.14 -15.56
CA PHE A 13 19.89 5.74 -14.54
C PHE A 13 21.29 6.13 -15.06
N LYS A 14 21.74 5.63 -16.22
CA LYS A 14 23.05 6.00 -16.78
C LYS A 14 23.15 7.49 -17.16
N ALA A 15 24.35 8.06 -17.00
CA ALA A 15 24.63 9.49 -17.25
C ALA A 15 24.51 9.88 -18.74
N THR A 16 24.95 9.03 -19.66
CA THR A 16 24.92 9.31 -21.10
C THR A 16 23.65 8.79 -21.72
N ASN A 17 22.81 9.70 -22.23
CA ASN A 17 21.64 9.36 -23.02
C ASN A 17 22.01 9.37 -24.51
N PRO A 18 22.12 8.20 -25.18
CA PRO A 18 22.45 8.16 -26.60
C PRO A 18 21.31 8.64 -27.51
N PHE A 19 20.09 8.85 -26.99
CA PHE A 19 18.91 9.17 -27.79
C PHE A 19 18.19 10.45 -27.31
N PRO A 20 18.08 11.50 -28.16
CA PRO A 20 17.29 12.69 -27.84
C PRO A 20 15.83 12.34 -27.50
N GLY A 21 15.30 12.94 -26.42
CA GLY A 21 13.89 12.78 -26.00
C GLY A 21 13.60 11.59 -25.07
N TYR A 22 14.61 10.81 -24.68
CA TYR A 22 14.41 9.71 -23.73
C TYR A 22 14.08 10.22 -22.32
N LEU A 23 13.04 9.67 -21.69
CA LEU A 23 12.65 10.00 -20.32
C LEU A 23 13.72 9.51 -19.34
N LYS A 24 14.32 10.44 -18.60
CA LYS A 24 15.23 10.13 -17.50
C LYS A 24 14.59 10.53 -16.17
N PRO A 25 14.04 9.57 -15.40
CA PRO A 25 13.46 9.90 -14.11
C PRO A 25 14.57 10.33 -13.15
N GLU A 26 14.34 11.44 -12.45
CA GLU A 26 15.15 11.81 -11.29
C GLU A 26 14.68 10.99 -10.08
N PRO A 27 15.53 10.16 -9.47
CA PRO A 27 15.13 9.35 -8.33
C PRO A 27 14.90 10.22 -7.10
N HIS A 28 13.72 10.12 -6.50
CA HIS A 28 13.45 10.68 -5.19
C HIS A 28 13.45 9.57 -4.15
N VAL A 29 14.56 9.42 -3.42
CA VAL A 29 14.69 8.39 -2.39
C VAL A 29 13.88 8.77 -1.16
N VAL A 30 12.89 7.94 -0.82
CA VAL A 30 12.04 8.13 0.36
C VAL A 30 12.81 7.70 1.61
N THR A 31 13.18 8.68 2.44
CA THR A 31 13.84 8.47 3.74
C THR A 31 12.97 8.88 4.93
N GLY A 32 11.80 9.46 4.65
CA GLY A 32 10.87 9.96 5.65
C GLY A 32 9.63 10.57 4.99
N PRO A 33 8.78 11.26 5.78
CA PRO A 33 7.62 11.96 5.25
C PRO A 33 8.00 13.03 4.21
N PHE A 34 7.17 13.18 3.19
CA PHE A 34 7.31 14.20 2.14
C PHE A 34 5.94 14.75 1.74
N SER A 35 5.90 15.82 0.95
CA SER A 35 4.65 16.44 0.50
C SER A 35 4.57 16.49 -1.02
N LEU A 36 3.40 16.20 -1.57
CA LEU A 36 3.06 16.42 -2.98
C LEU A 36 1.90 17.41 -3.03
N GLY A 37 2.19 18.66 -3.39
CA GLY A 37 1.23 19.76 -3.28
C GLY A 37 0.74 19.93 -1.84
N GLY A 38 -0.57 19.91 -1.63
CA GLY A 38 -1.18 20.01 -0.29
C GLY A 38 -1.31 18.68 0.46
N THR A 39 -0.82 17.57 -0.11
CA THR A 39 -0.94 16.23 0.48
C THR A 39 0.39 15.84 1.13
N ASN A 40 0.33 15.48 2.41
CA ASN A 40 1.44 14.89 3.14
C ASN A 40 1.42 13.38 2.97
N ILE A 41 2.56 12.80 2.63
CA ILE A 41 2.75 11.38 2.39
C ILE A 41 3.76 10.87 3.42
N THR A 42 3.31 9.97 4.28
CA THR A 42 4.12 9.39 5.34
C THR A 42 4.39 7.91 5.02
N PRO A 43 5.65 7.49 4.82
CA PRO A 43 5.96 6.07 4.63
C PRO A 43 5.63 5.28 5.90
N LEU A 44 5.14 4.06 5.69
CA LEU A 44 4.74 3.10 6.71
C LEU A 44 5.52 1.80 6.45
N PRO A 45 6.70 1.62 7.07
CA PRO A 45 7.47 0.39 6.90
C PRO A 45 6.67 -0.79 7.44
N VAL A 46 6.48 -1.81 6.61
CA VAL A 46 5.75 -3.03 6.93
C VAL A 46 6.52 -4.25 6.42
N PRO A 47 6.48 -5.38 7.15
CA PRO A 47 7.12 -6.61 6.70
C PRO A 47 6.40 -7.20 5.48
N HIS A 48 7.19 -7.72 4.54
CA HIS A 48 6.79 -8.55 3.41
C HIS A 48 7.63 -9.84 3.43
N GLY A 49 7.23 -10.78 4.28
CA GLY A 49 8.02 -11.97 4.58
C GLY A 49 9.34 -11.62 5.28
N LYS A 50 10.47 -11.83 4.60
CA LYS A 50 11.82 -11.52 5.14
C LYS A 50 12.33 -10.13 4.76
N SER A 51 11.57 -9.40 3.95
CA SER A 51 11.90 -8.07 3.48
C SER A 51 11.02 -7.04 4.15
N GLU A 52 11.43 -5.78 4.13
CA GLU A 52 10.59 -4.64 4.50
C GLU A 52 10.20 -3.87 3.25
N VAL A 53 8.95 -3.44 3.18
CA VAL A 53 8.40 -2.58 2.12
C VAL A 53 7.69 -1.39 2.76
N ASN A 54 7.36 -0.38 1.96
CA ASN A 54 6.62 0.79 2.44
C ASN A 54 5.17 0.75 1.95
N GLY A 55 4.24 0.75 2.90
CA GLY A 55 2.95 1.37 2.68
C GLY A 55 3.03 2.89 2.83
N TYR A 56 1.91 3.59 2.61
CA TYR A 56 1.86 5.05 2.72
C TYR A 56 0.57 5.54 3.38
N LEU A 57 0.71 6.49 4.30
CA LEU A 57 -0.39 7.31 4.81
C LEU A 57 -0.44 8.62 4.04
N LEU A 58 -1.58 8.91 3.44
CA LEU A 58 -1.89 10.16 2.76
C LEU A 58 -2.79 11.01 3.67
N SER A 59 -2.29 12.19 4.01
CA SER A 59 -3.00 13.12 4.89
C SER A 59 -3.10 14.51 4.25
N ARG A 60 -4.21 15.20 4.46
CA ARG A 60 -4.43 16.56 3.95
C ARG A 60 -5.23 17.37 4.95
N ALA A 61 -4.84 18.63 5.15
CA ALA A 61 -5.48 19.54 6.11
C ALA A 61 -5.68 18.91 7.52
N GLY A 62 -4.68 18.16 7.99
CA GLY A 62 -4.71 17.50 9.30
C GLY A 62 -5.56 16.23 9.39
N ARG A 63 -6.19 15.78 8.30
CA ARG A 63 -6.99 14.54 8.24
C ARG A 63 -6.18 13.41 7.61
N ASN A 64 -6.24 12.22 8.21
CA ASN A 64 -5.71 10.99 7.64
C ASN A 64 -6.74 10.43 6.66
N LEU A 65 -6.46 10.54 5.36
CA LEU A 65 -7.40 10.19 4.30
C LEU A 65 -7.26 8.72 3.89
N VAL A 66 -6.06 8.31 3.49
CA VAL A 66 -5.85 6.97 2.95
C VAL A 66 -4.60 6.35 3.55
N ALA A 67 -4.71 5.16 4.11
CA ALA A 67 -3.57 4.30 4.39
C ALA A 67 -3.54 3.20 3.33
N TYR A 68 -2.48 3.15 2.52
CA TYR A 68 -2.31 2.20 1.42
C TYR A 68 -1.18 1.23 1.76
N LEU A 69 -1.52 -0.03 2.04
CA LEU A 69 -0.63 -1.08 2.50
C LEU A 69 -0.71 -2.29 1.55
N SER A 70 0.02 -2.25 0.43
CA SER A 70 0.17 -3.41 -0.47
C SER A 70 1.33 -4.30 -0.02
N ASP A 71 1.26 -5.58 -0.38
CA ASP A 71 2.36 -6.54 -0.29
C ASP A 71 2.95 -6.61 1.12
N CYS A 72 2.11 -6.87 2.12
CA CYS A 72 2.56 -6.97 3.50
C CYS A 72 2.11 -8.28 4.13
N SER A 73 2.96 -8.89 4.96
CA SER A 73 2.68 -10.12 5.71
C SER A 73 2.17 -9.85 7.12
N ALA A 74 2.37 -8.63 7.62
CA ALA A 74 1.85 -8.18 8.90
C ALA A 74 1.80 -6.64 8.94
N VAL A 75 0.94 -6.09 9.81
CA VAL A 75 0.97 -4.67 10.16
C VAL A 75 1.31 -4.54 11.64
N PRO A 76 2.53 -4.06 11.97
CA PRO A 76 2.97 -3.80 13.34
C PRO A 76 2.01 -2.88 14.10
N ASN A 77 1.97 -3.00 15.43
CA ASN A 77 1.03 -2.25 16.26
C ASN A 77 1.26 -0.74 16.23
N ASP A 78 2.51 -0.29 16.16
CA ASP A 78 2.88 1.11 16.01
C ASP A 78 2.40 1.70 14.68
N ILE A 79 2.50 0.93 13.59
CA ILE A 79 1.95 1.32 12.28
C ILE A 79 0.41 1.38 12.34
N ALA A 80 -0.24 0.36 12.91
CA ALA A 80 -1.70 0.33 13.05
C ALA A 80 -2.21 1.50 13.91
N GLN A 81 -1.51 1.86 14.99
CA GLN A 81 -1.81 3.04 15.82
C GLN A 81 -1.69 4.34 15.02
N LYS A 82 -0.65 4.46 14.18
CA LYS A 82 -0.37 5.67 13.38
C LYS A 82 -1.47 5.98 12.35
N ILE A 83 -2.13 4.95 11.83
CA ILE A 83 -3.21 5.07 10.84
C ILE A 83 -4.61 4.88 11.44
N ARG A 84 -4.73 4.82 12.77
CA ARG A 84 -6.01 4.60 13.44
C ARG A 84 -7.04 5.67 13.05
N GLY A 85 -8.27 5.23 12.73
CA GLY A 85 -9.38 6.10 12.36
C GLY A 85 -9.26 6.76 10.99
N VAL A 86 -8.39 6.23 10.10
CA VAL A 86 -8.25 6.73 8.72
C VAL A 86 -9.58 6.63 7.96
N GLU A 87 -9.83 7.57 7.03
CA GLU A 87 -11.06 7.54 6.22
C GLU A 87 -11.13 6.26 5.37
N CYS A 88 -10.00 5.85 4.76
CA CYS A 88 -9.92 4.66 3.95
C CYS A 88 -8.65 3.85 4.23
N LEU A 89 -8.80 2.57 4.53
CA LEU A 89 -7.71 1.60 4.59
C LEU A 89 -7.73 0.75 3.31
N VAL A 90 -6.71 0.89 2.47
CA VAL A 90 -6.48 -0.01 1.33
C VAL A 90 -5.38 -0.97 1.73
N ILE A 91 -5.65 -2.27 1.76
CA ILE A 91 -4.77 -3.27 2.39
C ILE A 91 -4.69 -4.58 1.60
N ASP A 92 -3.51 -5.19 1.61
CA ASP A 92 -3.27 -6.56 1.17
C ASP A 92 -4.25 -7.55 1.82
N ALA A 93 -4.89 -8.38 0.99
CA ALA A 93 -5.62 -9.57 1.43
C ALA A 93 -5.57 -10.63 0.32
N LEU A 94 -4.40 -11.27 0.15
CA LEU A 94 -4.12 -12.14 -1.00
C LEU A 94 -5.17 -13.23 -1.23
N ARG A 95 -5.53 -13.96 -0.18
CA ARG A 95 -6.50 -15.08 -0.23
C ARG A 95 -6.92 -15.47 1.19
N GLU A 96 -7.83 -16.42 1.31
CA GLU A 96 -8.27 -16.92 2.63
C GLU A 96 -7.16 -17.67 3.38
N LYS A 97 -6.37 -18.48 2.67
CA LYS A 97 -5.29 -19.27 3.27
C LYS A 97 -4.09 -18.39 3.65
N PRO A 98 -3.46 -18.62 4.82
CA PRO A 98 -2.22 -17.93 5.18
C PRO A 98 -1.14 -18.02 4.10
N HIS A 99 -0.35 -16.95 3.99
CA HIS A 99 0.78 -16.86 3.08
C HIS A 99 2.01 -16.30 3.82
N PRO A 100 3.23 -16.79 3.54
CA PRO A 100 4.43 -16.32 4.26
C PRO A 100 4.76 -14.84 4.02
N THR A 101 4.31 -14.26 2.91
CA THR A 101 4.66 -12.89 2.51
C THR A 101 3.46 -11.94 2.41
N HIS A 102 2.22 -12.45 2.51
CA HIS A 102 1.01 -11.65 2.32
C HIS A 102 0.00 -11.92 3.43
N LEU A 103 -0.84 -10.95 3.74
CA LEU A 103 -1.95 -11.10 4.65
C LEU A 103 -2.99 -12.03 4.03
N SER A 104 -3.55 -12.92 4.84
CA SER A 104 -4.83 -13.54 4.49
C SER A 104 -5.98 -12.57 4.74
N VAL A 105 -7.15 -12.89 4.18
CA VAL A 105 -8.40 -12.14 4.45
C VAL A 105 -8.64 -11.97 5.95
N ALA A 106 -8.50 -13.04 6.74
CA ALA A 106 -8.68 -12.99 8.19
C ALA A 106 -7.68 -12.04 8.88
N GLN A 107 -6.41 -12.09 8.48
CA GLN A 107 -5.37 -11.21 9.05
C GLN A 107 -5.60 -9.75 8.65
N ALA A 108 -6.05 -9.48 7.42
CA ALA A 108 -6.42 -8.13 6.97
C ALA A 108 -7.60 -7.58 7.79
N LEU A 109 -8.60 -8.40 8.10
CA LEU A 109 -9.72 -8.04 8.98
C LEU A 109 -9.28 -7.75 10.43
N GLU A 110 -8.32 -8.50 10.97
CA GLU A 110 -7.73 -8.21 12.28
C GLU A 110 -6.99 -6.86 12.27
N VAL A 111 -6.31 -6.52 11.18
CA VAL A 111 -5.69 -5.20 11.00
C VAL A 111 -6.76 -4.11 10.95
N ALA A 112 -7.80 -4.29 10.13
CA ALA A 112 -8.91 -3.34 10.04
C ALA A 112 -9.59 -3.13 11.40
N THR A 113 -9.74 -4.19 12.20
CA THR A 113 -10.27 -4.09 13.58
C THR A 113 -9.40 -3.22 14.49
N ARG A 114 -8.06 -3.34 14.40
CA ARG A 114 -7.14 -2.51 15.19
C ARG A 114 -7.11 -1.05 14.71
N VAL A 115 -7.19 -0.84 13.39
CA VAL A 115 -7.12 0.47 12.74
C VAL A 115 -8.45 1.23 12.87
N GLN A 116 -9.58 0.54 12.85
CA GLN A 116 -10.93 1.13 12.88
C GLN A 116 -11.14 2.20 11.77
N PRO A 117 -10.87 1.89 10.49
CA PRO A 117 -11.09 2.83 9.40
C PRO A 117 -12.59 3.04 9.14
N LYS A 118 -12.97 4.10 8.41
CA LYS A 118 -14.37 4.24 7.98
C LYS A 118 -14.74 3.27 6.88
N GLU A 119 -13.83 3.04 5.93
CA GLU A 119 -13.99 2.06 4.86
C GLU A 119 -12.68 1.27 4.67
N THR A 120 -12.79 -0.03 4.40
CA THR A 120 -11.66 -0.93 4.11
C THR A 120 -11.79 -1.53 2.72
N TYR A 121 -10.71 -1.51 1.94
CA TYR A 121 -10.64 -2.09 0.61
C TYR A 121 -9.49 -3.09 0.52
N PHE A 122 -9.81 -4.33 0.18
CA PHE A 122 -8.83 -5.38 -0.07
C PHE A 122 -8.27 -5.28 -1.48
N ILE A 123 -6.94 -5.40 -1.58
CA ILE A 123 -6.17 -5.38 -2.82
C ILE A 123 -5.16 -6.54 -2.86
N HIS A 124 -4.39 -6.63 -3.96
CA HIS A 124 -3.38 -7.67 -4.18
C HIS A 124 -3.98 -9.09 -4.11
N ILE A 125 -5.15 -9.27 -4.74
CA ILE A 125 -6.01 -10.44 -4.60
C ILE A 125 -5.58 -11.54 -5.56
N ALA A 126 -5.44 -12.77 -5.06
CA ALA A 126 -5.18 -13.96 -5.87
C ALA A 126 -6.48 -14.47 -6.51
N HIS A 127 -6.33 -15.21 -7.61
CA HIS A 127 -7.46 -15.82 -8.34
C HIS A 127 -8.37 -16.73 -7.48
N GLU A 128 -7.88 -17.20 -6.33
CA GLU A 128 -8.62 -18.03 -5.38
C GLU A 128 -9.76 -17.26 -4.70
N LEU A 129 -9.64 -15.93 -4.58
CA LEU A 129 -10.63 -15.08 -3.91
C LEU A 129 -11.47 -14.33 -4.97
N ALA A 130 -12.66 -14.85 -5.25
CA ALA A 130 -13.58 -14.23 -6.20
C ALA A 130 -14.23 -12.97 -5.63
N GLN A 131 -14.63 -12.03 -6.50
CA GLN A 131 -15.36 -10.81 -6.10
C GLN A 131 -16.63 -11.12 -5.30
N SER A 132 -17.32 -12.23 -5.59
CA SER A 132 -18.52 -12.65 -4.86
C SER A 132 -18.27 -12.94 -3.38
N PHE A 133 -17.02 -13.13 -2.96
CA PHE A 133 -16.64 -13.30 -1.57
C PHE A 133 -16.95 -12.06 -0.72
N GLU A 134 -17.10 -10.88 -1.32
CA GLU A 134 -17.46 -9.64 -0.61
C GLU A 134 -18.73 -9.78 0.24
N GLN A 135 -19.67 -10.64 -0.16
CA GLN A 135 -20.89 -10.93 0.59
C GLN A 135 -20.63 -11.54 1.99
N ASN A 136 -19.46 -12.13 2.20
CA ASN A 136 -19.04 -12.72 3.47
C ASN A 136 -18.24 -11.73 4.34
N LEU A 137 -17.92 -10.55 3.83
CA LEU A 137 -17.15 -9.54 4.55
C LEU A 137 -18.03 -8.74 5.51
N PRO A 138 -17.48 -8.26 6.63
CA PRO A 138 -18.23 -7.38 7.52
C PRO A 138 -18.57 -6.05 6.82
N PRO A 139 -19.55 -5.28 7.36
CA PRO A 139 -19.88 -3.96 6.85
C PRO A 139 -18.63 -3.07 6.71
N HIS A 140 -18.66 -2.17 5.73
CA HIS A 140 -17.55 -1.24 5.44
C HIS A 140 -16.23 -1.91 5.02
N THR A 141 -16.32 -3.14 4.51
CA THR A 141 -15.18 -3.88 3.98
C THR A 141 -15.53 -4.40 2.59
N HIS A 142 -14.67 -4.10 1.62
CA HIS A 142 -14.91 -4.34 0.21
C HIS A 142 -13.72 -5.01 -0.45
N ILE A 143 -13.98 -5.74 -1.53
CA ILE A 143 -12.95 -6.25 -2.44
C ILE A 143 -12.78 -5.19 -3.54
N ALA A 144 -11.61 -4.56 -3.64
CA ALA A 144 -11.35 -3.57 -4.68
C ALA A 144 -11.34 -4.20 -6.07
N TYR A 145 -11.58 -3.38 -7.08
CA TYR A 145 -11.55 -3.78 -8.49
C TYR A 145 -10.85 -2.73 -9.35
N ASP A 146 -10.36 -3.17 -10.50
CA ASP A 146 -9.67 -2.29 -11.44
C ASP A 146 -10.58 -1.16 -11.91
N GLY A 147 -10.12 0.08 -11.76
CA GLY A 147 -10.88 1.27 -12.12
C GLY A 147 -11.79 1.83 -11.01
N LEU A 148 -11.82 1.21 -9.83
CA LEU A 148 -12.47 1.76 -8.64
C LEU A 148 -11.99 3.20 -8.38
N LYS A 149 -12.93 4.12 -8.13
CA LYS A 149 -12.66 5.52 -7.78
C LYS A 149 -13.29 5.86 -6.45
N LEU A 150 -12.49 6.45 -5.57
CA LEU A 150 -12.91 6.90 -4.24
C LEU A 150 -12.75 8.41 -4.15
N SER A 151 -13.63 9.07 -3.38
CA SER A 151 -13.60 10.52 -3.15
C SER A 151 -13.67 10.80 -1.64
N PHE A 152 -12.89 11.77 -1.17
CA PHE A 152 -12.67 12.09 0.25
C PHE A 152 -12.67 13.59 0.52
#